data_AF-T1GUQ3-F1
#
_entry.id   AF-T1GUQ3-F1
#
_cell.length_a   1.000
_cell.length_b   1.000
_cell.length_c   1.000
_cell.angle_alpha   90.00
_cell.angle_beta   90.00
_cell.angle_gamma   90.00
#
_symmetry.space_group_name_H-M   'P 1'
#
loop_
_entity.id
_entity.type
_entity.pdbx_description
1 polymer ?
#
loop_
_entity_poly.entity_id
_entity_poly.type
_entity_poly.pdbx_seq_one_letter_code
_entity_poly.pdbx_strand_id
1 'polypeptide(L)'
;MVEIFNRTLKEYLKKVVKDQRIWDKYIPIFLLAYRTATHKSTGFSPCEMIVGRNVAIPAEILFGIATNVLSASDYGAFLRNALEKMHKVARDNLNHNADRMKTSYNRFAHGTTYDEGDLVLLFIPQRGKGI
;
A
#
# COMPACT_ATOMS: atom_id res chain seq x y z
N MET A 1 -3.03 -6.88 -2.06
CA MET A 1 -2.66 -5.45 -1.98
C MET A 1 -3.56 -4.57 -2.85
N VAL A 2 -3.89 -4.98 -4.07
CA VAL A 2 -4.78 -4.23 -5.01
C VAL A 2 -6.14 -3.87 -4.40
N GLU A 3 -6.75 -4.78 -3.63
CA GLU A 3 -8.03 -4.49 -2.96
C GLU A 3 -7.93 -3.38 -1.91
N ILE A 4 -6.84 -3.36 -1.12
CA ILE A 4 -6.60 -2.32 -0.12
C ILE A 4 -6.38 -0.98 -0.81
N PHE A 5 -5.60 -0.97 -1.90
CA PHE A 5 -5.40 0.21 -2.72
C PHE A 5 -6.74 0.76 -3.26
N ASN A 6 -7.55 -0.10 -3.90
CA ASN A 6 -8.83 0.27 -4.45
C ASN A 6 -9.80 0.79 -3.38
N ARG A 7 -9.77 0.20 -2.18
CA ARG A 7 -10.54 0.69 -1.02
C ARG A 7 -10.08 2.08 -0.61
N THR A 8 -8.78 2.29 -0.44
CA THR A 8 -8.23 3.61 -0.05
C THR A 8 -8.52 4.68 -1.10
N LEU A 9 -8.40 4.34 -2.39
CA LEU A 9 -8.76 5.24 -3.50
C LEU A 9 -10.24 5.63 -3.43
N LYS A 10 -11.15 4.67 -3.26
CA LYS A 10 -12.58 4.94 -3.13
C LYS A 10 -12.88 5.83 -1.93
N GLU A 11 -12.26 5.58 -0.79
CA GLU A 11 -12.45 6.40 0.42
C GLU A 11 -11.90 7.82 0.26
N TYR A 12 -10.79 8.00 -0.45
CA TYR A 12 -10.29 9.33 -0.81
C TYR A 12 -11.26 10.06 -1.73
N LEU A 13 -11.70 9.42 -2.82
CA LEU A 13 -12.60 10.04 -3.79
C LEU A 13 -13.93 10.47 -3.14
N LYS A 14 -14.51 9.64 -2.26
CA LYS A 14 -15.71 9.99 -1.48
C LYS A 14 -15.55 11.27 -0.65
N LYS A 15 -14.35 11.55 -0.14
CA LYS A 15 -14.09 12.71 0.73
C LYS A 15 -13.80 13.99 -0.05
N VAL A 16 -13.15 13.87 -1.19
CA VAL A 16 -12.61 15.02 -1.94
C VAL A 16 -13.51 15.43 -3.11
N VAL A 17 -14.17 14.45 -3.75
CA VAL A 17 -14.97 14.69 -4.95
C VAL A 17 -16.40 15.06 -4.57
N LYS A 18 -16.75 16.33 -4.73
CA LYS A 18 -18.14 16.82 -4.57
C LYS A 18 -18.98 16.54 -5.81
N ASP A 19 -18.41 16.74 -7.01
CA ASP A 19 -19.05 16.42 -8.29
C ASP A 19 -18.48 15.13 -8.87
N GLN A 20 -19.30 14.09 -8.92
CA GLN A 20 -18.91 12.76 -9.40
C GLN A 20 -18.58 12.72 -10.89
N ARG A 21 -18.85 13.77 -11.67
CA ARG A 21 -18.49 13.82 -13.10
C ARG A 21 -17.02 14.12 -13.36
N ILE A 22 -16.30 14.63 -12.36
CA ILE A 22 -14.91 15.10 -12.47
C ILE A 22 -13.94 14.31 -11.56
N TRP A 23 -14.36 13.14 -11.08
CA TRP A 23 -13.59 12.30 -10.16
C TRP A 23 -12.21 11.90 -10.70
N ASP A 24 -12.11 11.74 -12.01
CA ASP A 24 -10.91 11.37 -12.76
C ASP A 24 -9.79 12.40 -12.58
N LYS A 25 -10.13 13.69 -12.48
CA LYS A 25 -9.17 14.78 -12.26
C LYS A 25 -8.47 14.71 -10.90
N TYR A 26 -9.05 14.00 -9.93
CA TYR A 26 -8.49 13.86 -8.58
C TYR A 26 -7.56 12.63 -8.45
N ILE A 27 -7.59 11.71 -9.43
CA ILE A 27 -6.74 10.51 -9.41
C ILE A 27 -5.25 10.86 -9.37
N PRO A 28 -4.71 11.78 -10.20
CA PRO A 28 -3.28 12.09 -10.18
C PRO A 28 -2.82 12.64 -8.83
N ILE A 29 -3.65 13.47 -8.19
CA ILE A 29 -3.38 14.05 -6.87
C ILE A 29 -3.33 12.96 -5.81
N PHE A 30 -4.31 12.05 -5.82
CA PHE A 30 -4.31 10.88 -4.93
C PHE A 30 -3.08 10.00 -5.14
N LEU A 31 -2.77 9.67 -6.40
CA LEU A 31 -1.64 8.81 -6.72
C LEU A 31 -0.32 9.41 -6.25
N LEU A 32 -0.15 10.73 -6.38
CA LEU A 32 1.02 11.42 -5.84
C LEU A 32 1.10 11.21 -4.33
N ALA A 33 0.05 11.57 -3.59
CA ALA A 33 0.01 11.43 -2.13
C ALA A 33 0.20 9.98 -1.67
N TYR A 34 -0.41 9.01 -2.37
CA TYR A 34 -0.32 7.59 -2.04
C TYR A 34 1.09 7.03 -2.26
N ARG A 35 1.79 7.51 -3.30
CA ARG A 35 3.14 7.04 -3.65
C ARG A 35 4.22 7.65 -2.77
N THR A 36 4.00 8.84 -2.22
CA THR A 36 4.97 9.55 -1.37
C THR A 36 4.72 9.35 0.12
N ALA A 37 3.49 9.02 0.52
CA ALA A 37 3.18 8.68 1.90
C ALA A 37 3.81 7.34 2.31
N THR A 38 4.31 7.26 3.54
CA THR A 38 4.85 6.02 4.12
C THR A 38 3.70 5.06 4.45
N HIS A 39 3.84 3.80 4.02
CA HIS A 39 2.82 2.79 4.30
C HIS A 39 3.15 2.05 5.58
N LYS A 40 2.19 1.97 6.52
CA LYS A 40 2.39 1.31 7.82
C LYS A 40 2.83 -0.15 7.71
N SER A 41 2.42 -0.86 6.65
CA SER A 41 2.74 -2.27 6.45
C SER A 41 4.19 -2.53 6.04
N THR A 42 4.79 -1.60 5.28
CA THR A 42 6.17 -1.73 4.78
C THR A 42 7.15 -0.86 5.56
N GLY A 43 6.68 0.24 6.15
CA GLY A 43 7.49 1.27 6.79
C GLY A 43 8.05 2.33 5.83
N PHE A 44 7.84 2.16 4.52
CA PHE A 44 8.39 3.00 3.46
C PHE A 44 7.29 3.46 2.51
N SER A 45 7.53 4.55 1.78
CA SER A 45 6.64 4.95 0.69
C SER A 45 6.85 4.07 -0.56
N PRO A 46 5.81 3.88 -1.39
CA PRO A 46 5.96 3.15 -2.65
C PRO A 46 7.03 3.73 -3.57
N CYS A 47 7.16 5.05 -3.65
CA CYS A 47 8.20 5.70 -4.44
C CYS A 47 9.60 5.38 -3.92
N GLU A 48 9.83 5.41 -2.61
CA GLU A 48 11.13 5.05 -2.01
C GLU A 48 11.52 3.61 -2.33
N MET A 49 10.57 2.68 -2.28
CA MET A 49 10.82 1.28 -2.60
C MET A 49 11.15 1.04 -4.08
N ILE A 50 10.80 1.95 -4.99
CA ILE A 50 11.10 1.84 -6.42
C ILE A 50 12.38 2.60 -6.78
N VAL A 51 12.50 3.85 -6.31
CA VAL A 51 13.56 4.80 -6.70
C VAL A 51 14.75 4.74 -5.74
N GLY A 52 14.61 4.09 -4.59
CA GLY A 52 15.66 3.94 -3.60
C GLY A 52 15.91 5.19 -2.74
N ARG A 53 15.10 6.23 -2.91
CA ARG A 53 15.19 7.50 -2.18
C ARG A 53 13.83 8.16 -2.07
N ASN A 54 13.72 9.10 -1.13
CA ASN A 54 12.54 9.93 -1.03
C ASN A 54 12.42 10.84 -2.26
N VAL A 55 11.23 10.88 -2.86
CA VAL A 55 10.93 11.69 -4.03
C VAL A 55 10.34 12.99 -3.55
N ALA A 56 11.07 14.09 -3.76
CA ALA A 56 10.62 15.41 -3.36
C ALA A 56 9.31 15.79 -4.06
N ILE A 57 8.29 16.13 -3.29
CA ILE A 57 7.03 16.64 -3.82
C ILE A 57 7.12 18.14 -4.13
N PRO A 58 6.26 18.70 -5.00
CA PRO A 58 6.31 20.13 -5.35
C PRO A 58 6.33 21.07 -4.13
N ALA A 59 5.59 20.72 -3.08
CA ALA A 59 5.61 21.47 -1.82
C ALA A 59 7.00 21.44 -1.16
N GLU A 60 7.64 20.28 -1.08
CA GLU A 60 8.97 20.13 -0.49
C GLU A 60 10.06 20.83 -1.29
N ILE A 61 9.95 20.86 -2.61
CA ILE A 61 10.85 21.62 -3.48
C ILE A 61 10.72 23.12 -3.19
N LEU A 62 9.48 23.60 -3.02
CA LEU A 62 9.20 25.01 -2.71
C LEU A 62 9.75 25.42 -1.34
N PHE A 63 9.71 24.52 -0.35
CA PHE A 63 10.20 24.78 1.01
C PHE A 63 11.68 24.42 1.23
N GLY A 64 12.36 23.94 0.18
CA GLY A 64 13.80 23.65 0.19
C GLY A 64 14.15 22.31 0.83
N ILE A 65 14.42 21.31 -0.01
CA ILE A 65 15.13 20.09 0.38
C ILE A 65 16.54 20.11 -0.18
N ALA A 66 17.53 19.82 0.66
CA ALA A 66 18.89 19.56 0.21
C ALA A 66 18.92 18.24 -0.57
N THR A 67 19.06 18.32 -1.89
CA THR A 67 19.34 17.15 -2.71
C THR A 67 20.82 16.79 -2.55
N ASN A 68 21.11 15.66 -1.91
CA ASN A 68 22.48 15.12 -1.90
C ASN A 68 22.87 14.74 -3.32
N VAL A 69 23.76 15.54 -3.93
CA VAL A 69 24.33 15.26 -5.25
C VAL A 69 25.49 14.28 -5.07
N LEU A 70 25.21 13.00 -5.30
CA LEU A 70 26.25 11.98 -5.40
C LEU A 70 26.80 11.94 -6.84
N SER A 71 28.08 11.61 -7.01
CA SER A 71 28.67 11.30 -8.32
C SER A 71 27.89 10.15 -8.98
N ALA A 72 27.68 10.25 -10.30
CA ALA A 72 26.91 9.25 -11.06
C ALA A 72 27.48 7.82 -10.95
N SER A 73 28.81 7.69 -10.78
CA SER A 73 29.50 6.40 -10.61
C SER A 73 29.16 5.71 -9.28
N ASP A 74 29.12 6.48 -8.18
CA ASP A 74 28.91 5.93 -6.83
C ASP A 74 27.42 5.72 -6.52
N TYR A 75 26.55 6.46 -7.21
CA TYR A 75 25.10 6.42 -7.01
C TYR A 75 24.51 5.02 -7.32
N GLY A 76 24.98 4.33 -8.36
CA GLY A 76 24.46 3.02 -8.74
C GLY A 76 24.72 1.93 -7.69
N ALA A 77 25.91 1.94 -7.07
CA ALA A 77 26.25 1.01 -5.99
C ALA A 77 25.48 1.33 -4.71
N PHE A 78 25.38 2.61 -4.36
CA PHE A 78 24.56 3.08 -3.23
C PHE A 78 23.09 2.69 -3.39
N LEU A 79 22.51 2.93 -4.57
CA LEU A 79 21.11 2.64 -4.87
C LEU A 79 20.76 1.16 -4.71
N ARG A 80 21.60 0.26 -5.25
CA ARG A 80 21.40 -1.19 -5.10
C ARG A 80 21.42 -1.60 -3.64
N ASN A 81 22.41 -1.15 -2.87
CA ASN A 81 22.53 -1.49 -1.46
C ASN A 81 21.34 -0.95 -0.64
N ALA A 82 20.92 0.29 -0.92
CA ALA A 82 19.77 0.91 -0.29
C ALA A 82 18.47 0.14 -0.59
N LEU A 83 18.22 -0.21 -1.85
CA LEU A 83 17.04 -0.97 -2.25
C LEU A 83 17.01 -2.37 -1.63
N GLU A 84 18.13 -3.09 -1.64
CA GLU A 84 18.24 -4.42 -1.02
C GLU A 84 17.88 -4.37 0.48
N LYS A 85 18.48 -3.42 1.21
CA LYS A 85 18.19 -3.22 2.64
C LYS A 85 16.73 -2.84 2.88
N MET A 86 16.19 -1.87 2.15
CA MET A 86 14.81 -1.44 2.30
C MET A 86 13.82 -2.56 2.00
N HIS A 87 14.04 -3.31 0.92
CA HIS A 87 13.16 -4.42 0.54
C HIS A 87 13.23 -5.57 1.54
N LYS A 88 14.40 -5.82 2.14
CA LYS A 88 14.54 -6.79 3.23
C LYS A 88 13.67 -6.39 4.42
N VAL A 89 13.84 -5.16 4.92
CA VAL A 89 13.05 -4.63 6.05
C VAL A 89 11.55 -4.63 5.73
N ALA A 90 11.17 -4.21 4.53
CA ALA A 90 9.76 -4.21 4.12
C ALA A 90 9.17 -5.63 4.11
N ARG A 91 9.92 -6.63 3.65
CA ARG A 91 9.49 -8.03 3.63
C ARG A 91 9.34 -8.60 5.04
N ASP A 92 10.29 -8.29 5.92
CA ASP A 92 10.21 -8.67 7.32
C ASP A 92 8.97 -8.05 7.97
N ASN A 93 8.74 -6.75 7.78
CA ASN A 93 7.54 -6.07 8.29
C ASN A 93 6.24 -6.69 7.75
N LEU A 94 6.20 -7.04 6.46
CA LEU A 94 5.04 -7.70 5.85
C LEU A 94 4.78 -9.07 6.47
N ASN A 95 5.82 -9.87 6.70
CA ASN A 95 5.69 -11.19 7.34
C ASN A 95 5.16 -11.04 8.78
N HIS A 96 5.76 -10.16 9.58
CA HIS A 96 5.29 -9.91 10.95
C HIS A 96 3.84 -9.41 10.99
N ASN A 97 3.46 -8.54 10.05
CA ASN A 97 2.08 -8.07 9.94
C ASN A 97 1.12 -9.19 9.52
N ALA A 98 1.53 -10.06 8.59
CA ALA A 98 0.75 -11.22 8.19
C ALA A 98 0.55 -12.20 9.36
N ASP A 99 1.59 -12.48 10.14
CA ASP A 99 1.52 -13.37 11.31
C ASP A 99 0.63 -12.80 12.41
N ARG A 100 0.73 -11.49 12.67
CA ARG A 100 -0.17 -10.78 13.60
C ARG A 100 -1.61 -10.83 13.13
N MET A 101 -1.85 -10.59 11.84
CA MET A 101 -3.19 -10.64 11.25
C MET A 101 -3.78 -12.04 11.37
N LYS A 102 -2.99 -13.08 11.03
CA LYS A 102 -3.37 -14.49 11.15
C LYS A 102 -3.71 -14.86 12.60
N THR A 103 -2.83 -14.51 13.55
CA THR A 103 -3.06 -14.79 14.97
C THR A 103 -4.32 -14.10 15.48
N SER A 104 -4.52 -12.83 15.11
CA SER A 104 -5.71 -12.07 15.52
C SER A 104 -7.00 -12.62 14.92
N TYR A 105 -6.98 -13.04 13.65
CA TYR A 105 -8.13 -13.65 12.98
C TYR A 105 -8.45 -15.01 13.59
N ASN A 106 -7.43 -15.86 13.74
CA ASN A 106 -7.58 -17.20 14.30
C ASN A 106 -8.01 -17.21 15.76
N ARG A 107 -7.77 -16.13 16.52
CA ARG A 107 -8.15 -16.02 17.94
C ARG A 107 -9.63 -16.26 18.19
N PHE A 108 -10.48 -15.81 17.25
CA PHE A 108 -11.93 -15.96 17.36
C PHE A 108 -12.49 -16.92 16.30
N ALA A 109 -11.65 -17.43 15.40
CA ALA A 109 -12.05 -18.42 14.41
C ALA A 109 -12.26 -19.77 15.10
N HIS A 110 -13.49 -20.01 15.53
CA HIS A 110 -13.95 -21.32 15.96
C HIS A 110 -14.65 -21.95 14.75
N GLY A 111 -14.04 -22.99 14.18
CA GLY A 111 -14.63 -23.75 13.08
C GLY A 111 -15.11 -25.09 13.60
N THR A 112 -16.33 -25.48 13.23
CA THR A 112 -16.69 -26.90 13.16
C THR A 112 -15.74 -27.57 12.19
N THR A 113 -15.05 -28.63 12.64
CA THR A 113 -14.38 -29.56 11.73
C THR A 113 -15.46 -30.31 10.96
N TYR A 114 -15.28 -30.44 9.64
CA TYR A 114 -16.18 -31.18 8.76
C TYR A 114 -15.48 -32.45 8.31
N ASP A 115 -16.22 -33.55 8.28
CA ASP A 115 -15.75 -34.83 7.78
C ASP A 115 -16.31 -35.11 6.37
N GLU A 116 -15.68 -36.05 5.67
CA GLU A 116 -16.16 -36.48 4.36
C GLU A 116 -17.57 -37.06 4.46
N GLY A 117 -18.53 -36.43 3.75
CA GLY A 117 -19.95 -36.80 3.78
C GLY A 117 -20.85 -35.79 4.51
N ASP A 118 -20.28 -34.80 5.21
CA ASP A 118 -21.06 -33.77 5.88
C ASP A 118 -21.80 -32.85 4.89
N LEU A 119 -23.07 -32.59 5.18
CA LEU A 119 -23.87 -31.61 4.45
C LEU A 119 -23.56 -30.20 4.95
N VAL A 120 -22.95 -29.39 4.08
CA VAL A 120 -22.64 -27.98 4.37
C VAL A 120 -23.48 -27.04 3.52
N LEU A 121 -23.86 -25.91 4.09
CA LEU A 121 -24.60 -24.87 3.37
C LEU A 121 -23.64 -24.08 2.46
N LEU A 122 -23.91 -24.11 1.15
CA LEU A 122 -23.19 -23.30 0.18
C LEU A 122 -23.71 -21.86 0.22
N PHE A 123 -22.86 -20.93 0.64
CA PHE A 123 -23.17 -19.50 0.54
C PHE A 123 -22.99 -19.00 -0.89
N ILE A 124 -24.09 -18.56 -1.52
CA ILE A 124 -24.09 -17.95 -2.84
C ILE A 124 -24.36 -16.44 -2.69
N PRO A 125 -23.33 -15.57 -2.69
CA PRO A 125 -23.53 -14.14 -2.52
C PRO A 125 -24.25 -13.55 -3.73
N GLN A 126 -25.33 -12.81 -3.49
CA GLN A 126 -25.95 -11.99 -4.53
C GLN A 126 -25.11 -10.73 -4.77
N ARG A 127 -24.75 -10.47 -6.03
CA ARG A 127 -24.03 -9.24 -6.39
C ARG A 127 -24.96 -8.05 -6.22
N GLY A 128 -24.69 -7.20 -5.22
CA GLY A 128 -25.35 -5.91 -5.08
C GLY A 128 -25.09 -5.02 -6.30
N LYS A 129 -26.04 -4.14 -6.62
CA LYS A 129 -25.84 -3.11 -7.66
C LYS A 129 -24.60 -2.29 -7.29
N GLY A 130 -23.67 -2.18 -8.23
CA GLY A 130 -22.50 -1.30 -8.10
C GLY A 130 -22.93 0.15 -7.94
N ILE A 131 -22.04 0.96 -7.36
CA ILE A 131 -22.14 2.43 -7.31
C ILE A 131 -22.44 2.96 -8.71
#